data_AF-A0A4Z1GCT5-F1
#
_entry.id   AF-A0A4Z1GCT5-F1
#
_cell.length_a   1.000
_cell.length_b   1.000
_cell.length_c   1.000
_cell.angle_alpha   90.00
_cell.angle_beta   90.00
_cell.angle_gamma   90.00
#
_symmetry.space_group_name_H-M   'P 1'
#
loop_
_entity.id
_entity.type
_entity.pdbx_description
1 polymer ?
#
loop_
_entity_poly.entity_id
_entity_poly.type
_entity_poly.pdbx_seq_one_letter_code
_entity_poly.pdbx_strand_id
1 'polypeptide(L)'
;MMDSRNMTEALSRQLQQMRLEYKKELLRWFREKLDTIDIHAERYSDSMSAYIKTRQDVHVPDMDIAREQVTLGIHELKLKQGSHPEESNGLVNQAVALFEELIGVNLGLEERAEKYKRDNNTLEARIMGLVWRRRPKTDFTPDERLRFGMSPDQRRMGRD
;
A
#
# COMPACT_ATOMS: atom_id res chain seq x y z
N MET A 1 29.48 -23.30 -34.38
CA MET A 1 29.64 -21.93 -33.82
C MET A 1 28.26 -21.44 -33.44
N MET A 2 27.98 -21.24 -32.15
CA MET A 2 26.71 -20.64 -31.71
C MET A 2 26.70 -19.18 -32.16
N ASP A 3 25.68 -18.80 -32.95
CA ASP A 3 25.55 -17.48 -33.54
C ASP A 3 25.50 -16.38 -32.46
N SER A 4 26.38 -15.38 -32.58
CA SER A 4 26.47 -14.22 -31.68
C SER A 4 25.13 -13.47 -31.52
N ARG A 5 24.24 -13.58 -32.51
CA ARG A 5 22.86 -13.06 -32.45
C ARG A 5 22.01 -13.75 -31.37
N ASN A 6 22.10 -15.07 -31.22
CA ASN A 6 21.35 -15.80 -30.19
C ASN A 6 21.83 -15.46 -28.76
N MET A 7 23.13 -15.20 -28.57
CA MET A 7 23.65 -14.73 -27.28
C MET A 7 23.16 -13.32 -26.93
N THR A 8 23.06 -12.42 -27.92
CA THR A 8 22.63 -11.04 -27.69
C THR A 8 21.13 -10.98 -27.37
N GLU A 9 20.31 -11.80 -28.05
CA GLU A 9 18.89 -11.94 -27.71
C GLU A 9 18.66 -12.58 -26.34
N ALA A 10 19.44 -13.60 -25.97
CA ALA A 10 19.33 -14.23 -24.66
C ALA A 10 19.65 -13.25 -23.52
N LEU A 11 20.71 -12.46 -23.66
CA LEU A 11 21.07 -11.41 -22.69
C LEU A 11 19.99 -10.32 -22.60
N SER A 12 19.44 -9.89 -23.74
CA SER A 12 18.34 -8.91 -23.77
C SER A 12 17.09 -9.44 -23.04
N ARG A 13 16.71 -10.70 -23.28
CA ARG A 13 15.58 -11.35 -22.58
C ARG A 13 15.84 -11.49 -21.07
N GLN A 14 17.07 -11.85 -20.68
CA GLN A 14 17.46 -11.97 -19.28
C GLN A 14 17.42 -10.62 -18.55
N LEU A 15 17.91 -9.55 -19.19
CA LEU A 15 17.83 -8.18 -18.65
C LEU A 15 16.38 -7.70 -18.49
N GLN A 16 15.50 -8.03 -19.45
CA GLN A 16 14.08 -7.73 -19.34
C GLN A 16 13.40 -8.49 -18.19
N GLN A 17 13.74 -9.76 -17.98
CA GLN A 17 13.23 -10.56 -16.86
C GLN A 17 13.67 -10.00 -15.52
N MET A 18 14.96 -9.70 -15.35
CA MET A 18 15.47 -9.10 -14.10
C MET A 18 14.80 -7.76 -13.79
N ARG A 19 14.59 -6.92 -14.82
CA ARG A 19 13.87 -5.64 -14.65
C ARG A 19 12.41 -5.84 -14.23
N LEU A 20 11.74 -6.86 -14.76
CA LEU A 20 10.36 -7.19 -14.40
C LEU A 20 10.26 -7.74 -12.97
N GLU A 21 11.16 -8.61 -12.56
CA GLU A 21 11.22 -9.15 -11.19
C GLU A 21 11.48 -8.04 -10.18
N TYR A 22 12.47 -7.19 -10.44
CA TYR A 22 12.76 -6.02 -9.64
C TYR A 22 11.54 -5.11 -9.43
N LYS A 23 10.81 -4.82 -10.52
CA LYS A 23 9.56 -4.06 -10.47
C LYS A 23 8.49 -4.73 -9.60
N LYS A 24 8.33 -6.05 -9.70
CA LYS A 24 7.37 -6.79 -8.87
C LYS A 24 7.74 -6.71 -7.39
N GLU A 25 9.01 -6.85 -7.06
CA GLU A 25 9.49 -6.75 -5.68
C GLU A 25 9.26 -5.36 -5.10
N LEU A 26 9.54 -4.32 -5.87
CA LEU A 26 9.31 -2.94 -5.47
C LEU A 26 7.82 -2.67 -5.23
N LEU A 27 6.94 -3.13 -6.13
CA LEU A 27 5.49 -3.01 -5.95
C LEU A 27 4.98 -3.79 -4.73
N ARG A 28 5.55 -4.96 -4.46
CA ARG A 28 5.23 -5.74 -3.24
C ARG A 28 5.64 -4.98 -1.99
N TRP A 29 6.86 -4.44 -1.96
CA TRP A 29 7.35 -3.63 -0.85
C TRP A 29 6.45 -2.42 -0.58
N PHE A 30 6.03 -1.69 -1.64
CA PHE A 30 5.11 -0.57 -1.48
C PHE A 30 3.77 -0.99 -0.87
N ARG A 31 3.23 -2.14 -1.26
CA ARG A 31 1.97 -2.66 -0.68
C ARG A 31 2.14 -3.01 0.79
N GLU A 32 3.16 -3.80 1.13
CA GLU A 32 3.43 -4.21 2.51
C GLU A 32 3.62 -3.00 3.43
N LYS A 33 4.31 -1.96 2.93
CA LYS A 33 4.50 -0.72 3.69
C LYS A 33 3.18 0.05 3.85
N LEU A 34 2.34 0.13 2.82
CA LEU A 34 1.02 0.74 2.92
C LEU A 34 0.10 -0.01 3.90
N ASP A 35 0.10 -1.34 3.88
CA ASP A 35 -0.65 -2.16 4.84
C ASP A 35 -0.18 -1.90 6.28
N THR A 36 1.13 -1.74 6.48
CA THR A 36 1.70 -1.38 7.80
C THR A 36 1.22 0.00 8.25
N ILE A 37 1.21 0.98 7.35
CA ILE A 37 0.73 2.33 7.66
C ILE A 37 -0.77 2.31 8.00
N ASP A 38 -1.56 1.53 7.28
CA ASP A 38 -3.01 1.37 7.51
C ASP A 38 -3.31 0.90 8.94
N ILE A 39 -2.58 -0.10 9.43
CA ILE A 39 -2.70 -0.59 10.82
C ILE A 39 -2.47 0.53 11.84
N HIS A 40 -1.47 1.38 11.61
CA HIS A 40 -1.18 2.49 12.51
C HIS A 40 -2.19 3.64 12.37
N ALA A 41 -2.72 3.86 11.17
CA ALA A 41 -3.79 4.81 10.90
C ALA A 41 -5.11 4.41 11.59
N GLU A 42 -5.45 3.12 11.62
CA GLU A 42 -6.57 2.59 12.38
C GLU A 42 -6.39 2.84 13.89
N ARG A 43 -5.23 2.51 14.46
CA ARG A 43 -4.92 2.77 15.88
C ARG A 43 -5.00 4.25 16.26
N TYR A 44 -4.53 5.11 15.36
CA TYR A 44 -4.66 6.55 15.53
C TYR A 44 -6.13 6.96 15.58
N SER A 45 -6.94 6.44 14.67
CA SER A 45 -8.37 6.73 14.55
C SER A 45 -9.15 6.24 15.78
N ASP A 46 -8.87 5.03 16.26
CA ASP A 46 -9.45 4.48 17.48
C ASP A 46 -9.14 5.35 18.71
N SER A 47 -7.88 5.75 18.86
CA SER A 47 -7.41 6.59 19.97
C SER A 47 -8.02 7.99 19.91
N MET A 48 -8.11 8.58 18.72
CA MET A 48 -8.76 9.88 18.50
C MET A 48 -10.26 9.82 18.80
N SER A 49 -10.93 8.76 18.36
CA SER A 49 -12.35 8.50 18.64
C SER A 49 -12.59 8.38 20.16
N ALA A 50 -11.72 7.64 20.86
CA ALA A 50 -11.77 7.52 22.32
C ALA A 50 -11.55 8.88 23.00
N TYR A 51 -10.51 9.62 22.62
CA TYR A 51 -10.24 10.97 23.12
C TYR A 51 -11.43 11.93 22.93
N ILE A 52 -12.04 11.93 21.74
CA ILE A 52 -13.21 12.79 21.46
C ILE A 52 -14.40 12.44 22.35
N LYS A 53 -14.66 11.14 22.56
CA LYS A 53 -15.79 10.64 23.35
C LYS A 53 -15.61 10.90 24.85
N THR A 54 -14.43 10.65 25.38
CA THR A 54 -14.18 10.68 26.83
C THR A 54 -13.56 11.99 27.31
N ARG A 55 -12.93 12.76 26.41
CA ARG A 55 -12.08 13.92 26.72
C ARG A 55 -10.95 13.60 27.70
N GLN A 56 -10.51 12.34 27.75
CA GLN A 56 -9.43 11.91 28.62
C GLN A 56 -8.10 11.93 27.88
N ASP A 57 -7.14 12.67 28.43
CA ASP A 57 -5.80 12.82 27.86
C ASP A 57 -4.96 11.53 27.89
N VAL A 58 -5.42 10.49 28.59
CA VAL A 58 -4.78 9.16 28.62
C VAL A 58 -4.64 8.55 27.21
N HIS A 59 -5.48 8.94 26.26
CA HIS A 59 -5.43 8.46 24.87
C HIS A 59 -4.46 9.25 23.98
N VAL A 60 -3.99 10.43 24.43
CA VAL A 60 -3.10 11.29 23.64
C VAL A 60 -1.75 10.61 23.35
N PRO A 61 -1.07 9.95 24.32
CA PRO A 61 0.16 9.23 24.05
C PRO A 61 -0.01 8.14 22.97
N ASP A 62 -1.06 7.32 23.05
CA ASP A 62 -1.31 6.24 22.09
C ASP A 62 -1.55 6.79 20.67
N MET A 63 -2.31 7.87 20.59
CA MET A 63 -2.58 8.58 19.34
C MET A 63 -1.31 9.19 18.75
N ASP A 64 -0.44 9.81 19.56
CA ASP A 64 0.79 10.43 19.07
C ASP A 64 1.82 9.37 18.63
N ILE A 65 1.93 8.23 19.33
CA ILE A 65 2.73 7.09 18.90
C ILE A 65 2.24 6.56 17.55
N ALA A 66 0.92 6.34 17.41
CA ALA A 66 0.34 5.85 16.16
C ALA A 66 0.60 6.83 15.00
N ARG A 67 0.44 8.13 15.24
CA ARG A 67 0.73 9.20 14.28
C ARG A 67 2.20 9.21 13.87
N GLU A 68 3.12 9.03 14.80
CA GLU A 68 4.55 8.97 14.51
C GLU A 68 4.87 7.79 13.59
N GLN A 69 4.31 6.61 13.86
CA GLN A 69 4.49 5.42 13.01
C GLN A 69 3.95 5.62 11.59
N VAL A 70 2.76 6.25 11.44
CA VAL A 70 2.22 6.64 10.13
C VAL A 70 3.18 7.61 9.42
N THR A 71 3.67 8.62 10.14
CA THR A 71 4.59 9.64 9.58
C THR A 71 5.90 9.02 9.09
N LEU A 72 6.50 8.13 9.90
CA LEU A 72 7.71 7.40 9.53
C LEU A 72 7.48 6.52 8.29
N GLY A 73 6.36 5.80 8.25
CA GLY A 73 6.02 4.98 7.09
C GLY A 73 5.85 5.80 5.81
N ILE A 74 5.18 6.96 5.89
CA ILE A 74 5.03 7.89 4.77
C ILE A 74 6.38 8.43 4.31
N HIS A 75 7.27 8.78 5.25
CA HIS A 75 8.60 9.26 4.92
C HIS A 75 9.42 8.19 4.16
N GLU A 76 9.39 6.95 4.62
CA GLU A 76 10.04 5.84 3.91
C GLU A 76 9.47 5.62 2.50
N LEU A 77 8.14 5.71 2.34
CA LEU A 77 7.51 5.64 1.02
C LEU A 77 8.04 6.74 0.10
N LYS A 78 8.07 7.99 0.56
CA LYS A 78 8.57 9.14 -0.20
C LYS A 78 10.04 8.98 -0.60
N LEU A 79 10.89 8.50 0.31
CA LEU A 79 12.30 8.21 0.01
C LEU A 79 12.46 7.12 -1.06
N LYS A 80 11.69 6.04 -0.94
CA LYS A 80 11.73 4.95 -1.91
C LYS A 80 11.21 5.40 -3.28
N GLN A 81 10.17 6.22 -3.33
CA GLN A 81 9.67 6.83 -4.57
C GLN A 81 10.70 7.77 -5.21
N GLY A 82 11.41 8.57 -4.42
CA GLY A 82 12.47 9.44 -4.92
C GLY A 82 13.63 8.67 -5.57
N SER A 83 13.88 7.45 -5.09
CA SER A 83 14.91 6.56 -5.64
C SER A 83 14.44 5.79 -6.89
N HIS A 84 13.13 5.68 -7.12
CA HIS A 84 12.52 4.91 -8.21
C HIS A 84 11.33 5.67 -8.85
N PRO A 85 11.56 6.86 -9.44
CA PRO A 85 10.49 7.73 -9.91
C PRO A 85 9.66 7.11 -11.05
N GLU A 86 10.28 6.32 -11.93
CA GLU A 86 9.61 5.60 -13.03
C GLU A 86 8.70 4.45 -12.57
N GLU A 87 8.85 4.01 -11.32
CA GLU A 87 8.06 2.96 -10.68
C GLU A 87 7.07 3.54 -9.64
N SER A 88 7.12 4.85 -9.41
CA SER A 88 6.20 5.57 -8.51
C SER A 88 4.79 5.51 -9.06
N ASN A 89 4.01 4.56 -8.55
CA ASN A 89 2.63 4.39 -8.94
C ASN A 89 1.81 5.56 -8.36
N GLY A 90 0.97 6.20 -9.18
CA GLY A 90 0.07 7.28 -8.72
C GLY A 90 -0.81 6.88 -7.52
N LEU A 91 -1.02 5.58 -7.32
CA LEU A 91 -1.63 5.01 -6.12
C LEU A 91 -0.86 5.31 -4.82
N VAL A 92 0.46 5.18 -4.81
CA VAL A 92 1.27 5.44 -3.60
C VAL A 92 1.19 6.91 -3.23
N ASN A 93 1.22 7.82 -4.22
CA ASN A 93 1.02 9.25 -3.98
C ASN A 93 -0.36 9.56 -3.41
N GLN A 94 -1.41 8.93 -3.94
CA GLN A 94 -2.77 9.10 -3.42
C GLN A 94 -2.90 8.54 -2.00
N ALA A 95 -2.31 7.38 -1.71
CA ALA A 95 -2.33 6.78 -0.38
C ALA A 95 -1.61 7.67 0.64
N VAL A 96 -0.42 8.14 0.30
CA VAL A 96 0.37 9.05 1.13
C VAL A 96 -0.43 10.29 1.46
N ALA A 97 -1.03 10.95 0.46
CA ALA A 97 -1.83 12.15 0.68
C ALA A 97 -3.03 11.89 1.62
N LEU A 98 -3.71 10.75 1.44
CA LEU A 98 -4.84 10.36 2.31
C LEU A 98 -4.40 10.13 3.76
N PHE A 99 -3.27 9.46 3.98
CA PHE A 99 -2.77 9.22 5.33
C PHE A 99 -2.29 10.51 5.99
N GLU A 100 -1.57 11.40 5.26
CA GLU A 100 -1.17 12.71 5.78
C GLU A 100 -2.39 13.56 6.16
N GLU A 101 -3.44 13.50 5.34
CA GLU A 101 -4.72 14.15 5.59
C GLU A 101 -5.42 13.57 6.83
N LEU A 102 -5.42 12.24 7.00
CA LEU A 102 -6.03 11.57 8.15
C LEU A 102 -5.38 11.99 9.47
N ILE A 103 -4.05 11.92 9.58
CA ILE A 103 -3.33 12.18 10.83
C ILE A 103 -3.15 13.67 11.15
N GLY A 104 -3.55 14.55 10.24
CA GLY A 104 -3.39 15.99 10.36
C GLY A 104 -1.93 16.40 10.55
N VAL A 105 -1.10 16.13 9.54
CA VAL A 105 0.30 16.62 9.54
C VAL A 105 0.29 18.13 9.75
N ASN A 106 1.15 18.63 10.66
CA ASN A 106 1.25 20.04 11.07
C ASN A 106 0.03 20.63 11.83
N LEU A 107 -0.97 19.84 12.18
CA LEU A 107 -2.10 20.30 13.00
C LEU A 107 -1.88 20.05 14.49
N GLY A 108 -2.37 20.97 15.33
CA GLY A 108 -2.45 20.80 16.77
C GLY A 108 -3.47 19.72 17.18
N LEU A 109 -3.45 19.28 18.45
CA LEU A 109 -4.37 18.25 18.94
C LEU A 109 -5.86 18.61 18.72
N GLU A 110 -6.25 19.83 19.11
CA GLU A 110 -7.63 20.29 18.97
C GLU A 110 -8.06 20.40 17.50
N GLU A 111 -7.19 20.91 16.63
CA GLU A 111 -7.44 20.99 15.20
C GLU A 111 -7.59 19.61 14.56
N ARG A 112 -6.74 18.65 14.96
CA ARG A 112 -6.85 17.25 14.55
C ARG A 112 -8.20 16.66 14.97
N ALA A 113 -8.63 16.89 16.22
CA ALA A 113 -9.90 16.39 16.73
C ALA A 113 -11.11 16.99 15.97
N GLU A 114 -11.10 18.30 15.72
CA GLU A 114 -12.17 18.97 14.95
C GLU A 114 -12.18 18.57 13.47
N LYS A 115 -11.02 18.29 12.88
CA LYS A 115 -10.94 17.71 11.54
C LYS A 115 -11.49 16.28 11.52
N TYR A 116 -11.08 15.46 12.49
CA TYR A 116 -11.52 14.07 12.60
C TYR A 116 -13.05 13.95 12.71
N LYS A 117 -13.69 14.78 13.54
CA LYS A 117 -15.17 14.82 13.64
C LYS A 117 -15.87 15.11 12.32
N ARG A 118 -15.27 15.94 11.45
CA ARG A 118 -15.86 16.36 10.18
C ARG A 118 -15.63 15.33 9.08
N ASP A 119 -14.42 14.81 8.99
CA ASP A 119 -13.94 14.18 7.76
C ASP A 119 -13.69 12.67 7.88
N ASN A 120 -13.62 12.12 9.10
CA ASN A 120 -13.05 10.79 9.32
C ASN A 120 -13.77 9.66 8.56
N ASN A 121 -15.10 9.59 8.63
CA ASN A 121 -15.87 8.55 7.93
C ASN A 121 -15.61 8.56 6.41
N THR A 122 -15.39 9.75 5.85
CA THR A 122 -15.07 9.91 4.42
C THR A 122 -13.63 9.50 4.12
N LEU A 123 -12.69 9.83 5.01
CA LEU A 123 -11.27 9.52 4.84
C LEU A 123 -10.99 8.02 5.01
N GLU A 124 -11.54 7.38 6.03
CA GLU A 124 -11.46 5.92 6.21
C GLU A 124 -12.04 5.18 5.01
N ALA A 125 -13.19 5.60 4.49
CA ALA A 125 -13.78 5.00 3.29
C ALA A 125 -12.89 5.17 2.04
N ARG A 126 -12.22 6.32 1.89
CA ARG A 126 -11.26 6.56 0.79
C ARG A 126 -10.00 5.72 0.93
N ILE A 127 -9.45 5.60 2.14
CA ILE A 127 -8.27 4.78 2.44
C ILE A 127 -8.59 3.31 2.21
N MET A 128 -9.68 2.79 2.81
CA MET A 128 -10.14 1.43 2.57
C MET A 128 -10.39 1.18 1.09
N GLY A 129 -11.06 2.10 0.40
CA GLY A 129 -11.29 2.00 -1.03
C GLY A 129 -10.01 1.93 -1.86
N LEU A 130 -8.92 2.53 -1.39
CA LEU A 130 -7.63 2.55 -2.08
C LEU A 130 -6.77 1.31 -1.76
N VAL A 131 -6.73 0.90 -0.49
CA VAL A 131 -5.99 -0.28 -0.01
C VAL A 131 -6.69 -1.59 -0.44
N TRP A 132 -8.03 -1.65 -0.39
CA TRP A 132 -8.80 -2.88 -0.60
C TRP A 132 -9.29 -3.08 -2.04
N ARG A 133 -9.36 -2.05 -2.90
CA ARG A 133 -9.67 -2.23 -4.34
C ARG A 133 -8.66 -3.12 -5.06
N ARG A 134 -7.52 -3.45 -4.45
CA ARG A 134 -6.46 -4.27 -5.05
C ARG A 134 -5.91 -5.38 -4.18
N ARG A 135 -6.67 -5.89 -3.19
CA ARG A 135 -6.55 -7.34 -2.95
C ARG A 135 -6.85 -7.98 -4.30
N PRO A 136 -5.91 -8.70 -4.94
CA PRO A 136 -6.27 -9.40 -6.15
C PRO A 136 -7.41 -10.33 -5.76
N LYS A 137 -8.62 -10.05 -6.25
CA LYS A 137 -9.48 -11.16 -6.64
C LYS A 137 -8.57 -12.00 -7.52
N THR A 138 -8.47 -13.27 -7.21
CA THR A 138 -7.72 -14.29 -7.94
C THR A 138 -8.31 -14.51 -9.33
N ASP A 139 -8.44 -13.43 -10.10
CA ASP A 139 -8.99 -13.34 -11.44
C ASP A 139 -7.88 -12.86 -12.38
N PHE A 140 -6.76 -13.59 -12.38
CA PHE A 140 -5.93 -13.63 -13.59
C PHE A 140 -6.82 -14.11 -14.73
N THR A 141 -6.86 -13.37 -15.83
CA THR A 141 -7.49 -13.85 -17.06
C THR A 141 -6.79 -15.15 -17.50
N PRO A 142 -7.47 -16.08 -18.20
CA PRO A 142 -6.86 -17.34 -18.62
C PRO A 142 -5.53 -17.16 -19.36
N ASP A 143 -5.40 -16.10 -20.16
CA ASP A 143 -4.17 -15.74 -20.87
C ASP A 143 -3.03 -15.30 -19.95
N GLU A 144 -3.33 -14.60 -18.86
CA GLU A 144 -2.34 -14.20 -17.87
C GLU A 144 -1.86 -15.39 -17.02
N ARG A 145 -2.74 -16.36 -16.73
CA ARG A 145 -2.38 -17.59 -16.00
C ARG A 145 -1.37 -18.43 -16.77
N LEU A 146 -1.57 -18.56 -18.08
CA LEU A 146 -0.64 -19.26 -18.99
C LEU A 146 0.72 -18.55 -19.07
N ARG A 147 0.74 -17.22 -19.10
CA ARG A 147 1.99 -16.42 -19.11
C ARG A 147 2.85 -16.57 -17.85
N PHE A 148 2.23 -16.86 -16.71
CA PHE A 148 2.93 -17.06 -15.44
C PHE A 148 3.13 -18.53 -15.07
N GLY A 149 2.90 -19.46 -16.00
CA GLY A 149 3.12 -20.89 -15.77
C GLY A 149 2.14 -21.51 -14.77
N MET A 150 1.04 -20.84 -14.45
CA MET A 150 -0.01 -21.34 -13.57
C MET A 150 -0.98 -22.17 -14.40
N SER A 151 -0.81 -23.50 -14.37
CA SER A 151 -1.69 -24.41 -15.10
C SER A 151 -3.11 -24.34 -14.55
N PRO A 152 -4.14 -24.14 -15.40
CA PRO A 152 -5.52 -24.13 -14.98
C PRO A 152 -6.02 -25.56 -14.92
N ASP A 153 -5.62 -26.34 -13.92
CA ASP A 153 -6.38 -27.54 -13.59
C ASP A 153 -6.14 -28.01 -12.15
N GLN A 154 -7.19 -27.88 -11.35
CA GLN A 154 -7.79 -29.02 -10.68
C GLN A 154 -9.25 -28.67 -10.35
N ARG A 155 -10.13 -28.87 -11.35
CA ARG A 155 -11.52 -29.21 -11.05
C ARG A 155 -11.49 -30.51 -10.24
N ARG A 156 -11.83 -30.47 -8.95
CA ARG A 156 -12.42 -31.65 -8.33
C ARG A 156 -13.90 -31.67 -8.67
N MET A 157 -14.21 -32.35 -9.76
CA MET A 157 -15.46 -33.10 -9.84
C MET A 157 -15.38 -34.27 -8.87
N GLY A 158 -16.44 -34.41 -8.09
CA GLY A 158 -16.89 -35.57 -7.32
C GLY A 158 -18.16 -35.07 -6.62
N ARG A 159 -19.39 -35.34 -7.09
CA ARG A 159 -20.11 -36.63 -7.06
C ARG A 159 -19.87 -37.31 -5.70
N ASP A 160 -20.83 -37.43 -4.80
CA ASP A 160 -22.29 -37.57 -4.93
C ASP A 160 -23.10 -36.61 -4.05
#